data_AF-A0A1E5IGJ4-F1
#
_entry.id   AF-A0A1E5IGJ4-F1
#
_cell.length_a   1.000
_cell.length_b   1.000
_cell.length_c   1.000
_cell.angle_alpha   90.00
_cell.angle_beta   90.00
_cell.angle_gamma   90.00
#
_symmetry.space_group_name_H-M   'P 1'
#
loop_
_entity.id
_entity.type
_entity.pdbx_description
1 polymer ?
#
loop_
_entity_poly.entity_id
_entity_poly.type
_entity_poly.pdbx_seq_one_letter_code
_entity_poly.pdbx_strand_id
1 'polypeptide(L)'
;MCKRPIITIFIVYAFILILLNAFGDFSCEKQSYLYKLIGDNNTVSVEGRILSVPQLVKNGKRFIMKTSTANASAVSEKIIVNSHPGYSVSCGDIINVEGKLKKSFSSASHCFPSLI
;
A
#
# COMPACT_ATOMS: atom_id res chain seq x y z
N MET A 1 -42.15 22.88 8.65
CA MET A 1 -41.48 23.05 7.33
C MET A 1 -39.97 23.01 7.53
N CYS A 2 -39.34 21.84 7.33
CA CYS A 2 -37.89 21.69 7.39
C CYS A 2 -37.23 22.40 6.21
N LYS A 3 -36.87 23.67 6.41
CA LYS A 3 -36.31 24.56 5.36
C LYS A 3 -34.81 24.40 5.12
N ARG A 4 -34.17 23.33 5.59
CA ARG A 4 -32.73 23.11 5.37
C ARG A 4 -32.44 21.69 4.89
N PRO A 5 -32.99 21.27 3.73
CA PRO A 5 -32.75 19.93 3.17
C PRO A 5 -31.26 19.64 3.00
N ILE A 6 -30.47 20.67 2.72
CA ILE A 6 -29.01 20.60 2.59
C ILE A 6 -28.36 20.10 3.89
N ILE A 7 -28.74 20.62 5.05
CA ILE A 7 -28.14 20.22 6.34
C ILE A 7 -28.47 18.75 6.65
N THR A 8 -29.72 18.33 6.39
CA THR A 8 -30.13 16.95 6.60
C THR A 8 -29.36 15.98 5.69
N ILE A 9 -29.14 16.34 4.42
CA ILE A 9 -28.34 15.54 3.49
C ILE A 9 -26.89 15.43 3.97
N PHE A 10 -26.29 16.53 4.44
CA PHE A 10 -24.93 16.51 5.00
C PHE A 10 -24.81 15.60 6.23
N ILE A 11 -25.79 15.64 7.13
CA ILE A 11 -25.80 14.78 8.33
C ILE A 11 -25.93 13.31 7.96
N VAL A 12 -26.85 12.96 7.04
CA VAL A 12 -27.03 11.59 6.57
C VAL A 12 -25.76 11.07 5.89
N TYR A 13 -25.14 11.90 5.05
CA TYR A 13 -23.89 11.55 4.38
C TYR A 13 -22.74 11.31 5.40
N ALA A 14 -22.62 12.17 6.41
CA ALA A 14 -21.63 11.97 7.48
C ALA A 14 -21.88 10.67 8.26
N PHE A 15 -23.13 10.35 8.58
CA PHE A 15 -23.49 9.08 9.24
C PHE A 15 -23.13 7.85 8.40
N ILE A 16 -23.36 7.88 7.09
CA ILE A 16 -22.98 6.80 6.18
C ILE A 16 -21.45 6.60 6.18
N LEU A 17 -20.67 7.68 6.10
CA LEU A 17 -19.22 7.60 6.17
C LEU A 17 -18.71 7.02 7.49
N ILE A 18 -19.33 7.41 8.62
CA ILE A 18 -19.00 6.87 9.95
C ILE A 18 -19.30 5.37 10.01
N LEU A 19 -20.47 4.94 9.49
CA LEU A 19 -20.84 3.53 9.47
C LEU A 19 -19.89 2.70 8.60
N LEU A 20 -19.58 3.15 7.38
CA LEU A 20 -18.60 2.50 6.50
C LEU A 20 -17.22 2.37 7.16
N ASN A 21 -16.81 3.37 7.94
CA ASN A 21 -15.59 3.31 8.72
C ASN A 21 -15.66 2.31 9.88
N ALA A 22 -16.79 2.25 10.60
CA ALA A 22 -17.00 1.31 11.70
C ALA A 22 -17.04 -0.16 11.23
N PHE A 23 -17.59 -0.43 10.03
CA PHE A 23 -17.52 -1.74 9.38
C PHE A 23 -16.13 -2.08 8.81
N GLY A 24 -15.16 -1.17 8.93
CA GLY A 24 -13.80 -1.37 8.47
C GLY A 24 -13.67 -1.42 6.96
N ASP A 25 -14.60 -0.82 6.19
CA ASP A 25 -14.48 -0.73 4.73
C ASP A 25 -13.33 0.17 4.29
N PHE A 26 -12.86 1.06 5.17
CA PHE A 26 -11.63 1.84 5.00
C PHE A 26 -10.39 1.16 5.61
N SER A 27 -10.47 -0.10 6.04
CA SER A 27 -9.30 -0.83 6.57
C SER A 27 -8.22 -0.99 5.50
N CYS A 28 -6.95 -0.86 5.90
CA CYS A 28 -5.81 -0.98 4.98
C CYS A 28 -5.77 -2.32 4.23
N GLU A 29 -6.24 -3.40 4.86
CA GLU A 29 -6.26 -4.74 4.28
C GLU A 29 -7.26 -4.88 3.12
N LYS A 30 -8.32 -4.05 3.12
CA LYS A 30 -9.29 -3.98 2.02
C LYS A 30 -8.85 -2.99 0.93
N GLN A 31 -7.93 -2.07 1.24
CA GLN A 31 -7.46 -1.03 0.32
C GLN A 31 -6.16 -1.37 -0.42
N SER A 32 -5.32 -2.25 0.15
CA SER A 32 -4.05 -2.67 -0.46
C SER A 32 -3.88 -4.18 -0.36
N TYR A 33 -3.64 -4.81 -1.51
CA TYR A 33 -3.42 -6.25 -1.60
C TYR A 33 -2.09 -6.63 -0.95
N LEU A 34 -1.05 -5.81 -1.13
CA LEU A 34 0.25 -6.06 -0.49
C LEU A 34 0.17 -5.92 1.03
N TYR A 35 -0.69 -5.03 1.53
CA TYR A 35 -0.88 -4.86 2.96
C TYR A 35 -1.53 -6.10 3.59
N LYS A 36 -2.53 -6.71 2.92
CA LYS A 36 -3.09 -8.00 3.34
C LYS A 36 -2.01 -9.08 3.45
N LEU A 37 -1.11 -9.16 2.47
CA LEU A 37 -0.01 -10.13 2.46
C LEU A 37 1.03 -9.92 3.58
N ILE A 38 1.14 -8.73 4.16
CA ILE A 38 2.01 -8.49 5.33
C ILE A 38 1.47 -9.28 6.54
N GLY A 39 0.15 -9.34 6.72
CA GLY A 39 -0.50 -10.04 7.83
C GLY A 39 -0.23 -11.55 7.81
N ASP A 40 -0.11 -12.14 6.61
CA ASP A 40 0.09 -13.57 6.42
C ASP A 40 1.53 -14.05 6.72
N ASN A 41 2.50 -13.13 6.91
CA ASN A 41 3.93 -13.42 7.18
C ASN A 41 4.61 -14.41 6.20
N ASN A 42 4.03 -14.59 5.02
CA ASN A 42 4.51 -15.48 3.98
C ASN A 42 5.57 -14.79 3.11
N THR A 43 6.40 -15.60 2.45
CA THR A 43 7.26 -15.12 1.37
C THR A 43 6.38 -14.77 0.17
N VAL A 44 6.56 -13.57 -0.37
CA VAL A 44 5.79 -13.04 -1.50
C VAL A 44 6.76 -12.85 -2.67
N SER A 45 6.31 -13.24 -3.86
CA SER A 45 6.98 -12.96 -5.13
C SER A 45 6.30 -11.75 -5.77
N VAL A 46 7.03 -10.67 -5.99
CA VAL A 46 6.52 -9.40 -6.51
C VAL A 46 7.28 -9.01 -7.76
N GLU A 47 6.57 -8.92 -8.87
CA GLU A 47 7.09 -8.42 -10.13
C GLU A 47 6.74 -6.95 -10.29
N GLY A 48 7.68 -6.15 -10.78
CA GLY A 48 7.42 -4.75 -11.01
C GLY A 48 8.53 -4.03 -11.74
N ARG A 49 8.24 -2.78 -12.07
CA ARG A 49 9.16 -1.87 -12.74
C ARG A 49 9.80 -0.92 -11.74
N ILE A 50 11.12 -0.77 -11.81
CA ILE A 50 11.86 0.20 -10.99
C ILE A 50 11.54 1.61 -11.49
N LEU A 51 11.04 2.46 -10.61
CA LEU A 51 10.65 3.85 -10.93
C LEU A 51 11.72 4.88 -10.56
N SER A 52 12.60 4.56 -9.61
CA SER A 52 13.61 5.50 -9.12
C SER A 52 15.02 4.97 -9.35
N VAL A 53 15.96 5.88 -9.53
CA VAL A 53 17.39 5.54 -9.52
C VAL A 53 17.75 4.87 -8.19
N PRO A 54 18.36 3.67 -8.20
CA PRO A 54 18.76 2.98 -6.97
C PRO A 54 19.78 3.79 -6.16
N GLN A 55 19.42 4.07 -4.91
CA GLN A 55 20.26 4.81 -3.96
C GLN A 55 21.11 3.85 -3.15
N LEU A 56 22.41 4.14 -3.00
CA LEU A 56 23.25 3.39 -2.08
C LEU A 56 22.85 3.68 -0.63
N VAL A 57 22.69 2.62 0.15
CA VAL A 57 22.47 2.65 1.60
C VAL A 57 23.51 1.76 2.28
N LYS A 58 23.72 1.91 3.60
CA LYS A 58 24.79 1.23 4.36
C LYS A 58 24.97 -0.26 4.01
N ASN A 59 23.86 -0.98 3.77
CA ASN A 59 23.88 -2.42 3.51
C ASN A 59 23.26 -2.81 2.15
N GLY A 60 23.25 -1.91 1.16
CA GLY A 60 22.81 -2.26 -0.18
C GLY A 60 22.27 -1.11 -1.01
N LYS A 61 21.29 -1.41 -1.85
CA LYS A 61 20.64 -0.42 -2.71
C LYS A 61 19.17 -0.33 -2.34
N ARG A 62 18.64 0.89 -2.31
CA ARG A 62 17.22 1.16 -2.08
C ARG A 62 16.62 1.82 -3.31
N PHE A 63 15.46 1.33 -3.74
CA PHE A 63 14.72 1.92 -4.84
C PHE A 63 13.21 1.73 -4.67
N ILE A 64 12.46 2.54 -5.39
CA ILE A 64 11.00 2.45 -5.48
C ILE A 64 10.66 1.63 -6.72
N MET A 65 9.82 0.62 -6.51
CA MET A 65 9.30 -0.25 -7.55
C MET A 65 7.78 -0.09 -7.63
N LYS A 66 7.24 0.03 -8.85
CA LYS A 66 5.81 -0.10 -9.11
C LYS A 66 5.52 -1.56 -9.43
N THR A 67 4.69 -2.18 -8.59
CA THR A 67 4.28 -3.57 -8.80
C THR A 67 3.37 -3.69 -10.01
N SER A 68 3.45 -4.84 -10.66
CA SER A 68 2.53 -5.27 -11.73
C SER A 68 1.81 -6.54 -11.31
N THR A 69 2.53 -7.46 -10.65
CA THR A 69 1.97 -8.68 -10.08
C THR A 69 2.55 -8.96 -8.69
N ALA A 70 1.77 -9.59 -7.84
CA ALA A 70 2.21 -10.17 -6.57
C ALA A 70 1.51 -11.51 -6.37
N ASN A 71 2.28 -12.59 -6.15
CA ASN A 71 1.76 -13.97 -6.05
C ASN A 71 0.73 -14.29 -7.16
N ALA A 72 1.08 -14.00 -8.41
CA ALA A 72 0.22 -14.17 -9.60
C ALA A 72 -1.07 -13.33 -9.65
N SER A 73 -1.32 -12.46 -8.66
CA SER A 73 -2.42 -11.50 -8.68
C SER A 73 -1.94 -10.16 -9.26
N ALA A 74 -2.75 -9.51 -10.09
CA ALA A 74 -2.43 -8.19 -10.62
C ALA A 74 -2.50 -7.13 -9.51
N VAL A 75 -1.44 -6.35 -9.37
CA VAL A 75 -1.32 -5.30 -8.35
C VAL A 75 -0.62 -4.09 -8.96
N SER A 76 -1.08 -2.88 -8.66
CA SER A 76 -0.46 -1.63 -9.13
C SER A 76 -0.13 -0.69 -7.96
N GLU A 77 0.69 -1.18 -7.03
CA GLU A 77 1.09 -0.46 -5.83
C GLU A 77 2.57 -0.06 -5.91
N LYS A 78 2.99 0.92 -5.11
CA LYS A 78 4.40 1.33 -5.02
C LYS A 78 5.00 0.76 -3.76
N ILE A 79 6.15 0.11 -3.90
CA ILE A 79 6.90 -0.42 -2.76
C ILE A 79 8.34 0.06 -2.76
N ILE A 80 8.93 0.06 -1.58
CA ILE A 80 10.36 0.32 -1.38
C ILE A 80 11.05 -1.03 -1.27
N VAL A 81 12.00 -1.29 -2.16
CA VAL A 81 12.80 -2.50 -2.18
C VAL A 81 14.20 -2.15 -1.68
N ASN A 82 14.73 -2.98 -0.77
CA ASN A 82 16.14 -2.94 -0.37
C ASN A 82 16.81 -4.22 -0.92
N SER A 83 17.76 -4.07 -1.83
CA SER A 83 18.47 -5.18 -2.46
C SER A 83 19.92 -5.26 -1.98
N HIS A 84 20.54 -6.45 -2.11
CA HIS A 84 21.97 -6.63 -1.88
C HIS A 84 22.78 -5.70 -2.80
N PRO A 85 23.92 -5.14 -2.34
CA PRO A 85 24.75 -4.26 -3.17
C PRO A 85 25.31 -4.91 -4.46
N GLY A 86 25.39 -6.24 -4.52
CA GLY A 86 25.94 -6.98 -5.65
C GLY A 86 24.97 -7.12 -6.84
N TYR A 87 23.69 -6.81 -6.65
CA TYR A 87 22.73 -6.83 -7.74
C TYR A 87 22.88 -5.57 -8.62
N SER A 88 22.97 -5.81 -9.93
CA SER A 88 22.89 -4.75 -10.93
C SER A 88 21.42 -4.48 -11.23
N VAL A 89 20.94 -3.32 -10.80
CA VAL A 89 19.56 -2.86 -11.01
C VAL A 89 19.61 -1.40 -11.44
N SER A 90 18.75 -1.04 -12.39
CA SER A 90 18.67 0.29 -12.99
C SER A 90 17.22 0.79 -13.03
N CYS A 91 17.07 2.12 -13.10
CA CYS A 91 15.75 2.70 -13.28
C CYS A 91 15.14 2.25 -14.61
N GLY A 92 13.90 1.78 -14.58
CA GLY A 92 13.19 1.29 -15.75
C GLY A 92 13.20 -0.23 -15.92
N ASP A 93 14.08 -0.94 -15.22
CA ASP A 93 14.15 -2.41 -15.25
C ASP A 93 12.86 -3.04 -14.73
N ILE A 94 12.48 -4.18 -15.30
CA ILE A 94 11.42 -5.04 -14.79
C ILE A 94 12.09 -6.18 -14.05
N ILE A 95 11.80 -6.32 -12.77
CA ILE A 95 12.42 -7.33 -11.90
C ILE A 95 11.34 -8.10 -11.15
N ASN A 96 11.66 -9.35 -10.80
CA ASN A 96 10.92 -10.13 -9.82
C ASN A 96 11.70 -10.17 -8.51
N VAL A 97 11.02 -9.88 -7.40
CA VAL A 97 11.62 -9.84 -6.06
C VAL A 97 10.87 -10.79 -5.15
N GLU A 98 11.59 -11.75 -4.59
CA GLU A 98 11.06 -12.66 -3.58
C GLU A 98 11.55 -12.28 -2.19
N GLY A 99 10.61 -12.16 -1.26
CA GLY A 99 10.96 -11.86 0.12
C GLY A 99 9.75 -11.64 1.01
N LYS A 100 10.03 -11.19 2.23
CA LYS A 100 8.98 -10.83 3.18
C LYS A 100 8.68 -9.34 3.11
N LEU A 101 7.40 -9.01 2.96
CA LEU A 101 6.94 -7.64 3.06
C LEU A 101 7.03 -7.17 4.51
N LYS A 102 7.42 -5.90 4.70
CA LYS A 102 7.44 -5.24 6.01
C LYS A 102 6.69 -3.93 5.92
N LYS A 103 5.86 -3.65 6.92
CA LYS A 103 5.24 -2.33 7.05
C LYS A 103 6.33 -1.30 7.34
N SER A 104 6.44 -0.29 6.49
CA SER A 104 7.29 0.88 6.79
C SER A 104 6.61 1.69 7.90
N PHE A 105 7.34 1.99 8.97
CA PHE A 105 6.87 2.84 10.06
C PHE A 105 6.82 4.34 9.68
N SER A 106 7.06 4.70 8.42
CA SER A 106 6.96 6.09 7.95
C SER A 106 5.51 6.46 7.61
N SER A 107 4.93 7.21 8.54
CA SER A 107 3.64 7.91 8.53
C SER A 107 3.25 8.53 7.18
N ALA A 108 2.00 8.26 6.75
CA ALA A 108 1.14 9.05 5.85
C ALA A 108 0.23 8.19 4.93
N SER A 109 0.05 6.89 5.17
CA SER A 109 -1.19 6.25 4.71
C SER A 109 -2.29 6.69 5.67
N HIS A 110 -3.15 7.62 5.25
CA HIS A 110 -4.44 7.90 5.88
C HIS A 110 -5.34 6.67 5.81
N CYS A 111 -4.95 5.56 6.41
CA CYS A 111 -5.92 4.60 6.91
C CYS A 111 -6.41 5.20 8.21
N PHE A 112 -7.68 5.59 8.24
CA PHE A 112 -8.33 5.86 9.50
C PHE A 112 -8.21 4.58 10.34
N PRO A 113 -7.60 4.62 11.53
CA PRO A 113 -7.75 3.50 12.43
C PRO A 113 -9.25 3.31 12.63
N SER A 114 -9.73 2.09 12.41
CA SER A 114 -11.07 1.69 12.79
C SER A 114 -11.22 2.02 14.28
N LEU A 115 -12.08 2.99 14.59
CA LEU A 115 -12.40 3.39 15.96
C LEU A 115 -13.21 2.26 16.59
N ILE A 116 -12.52 1.33 17.23
CA ILE A 116 -13.05 0.46 18.28
C ILE A 116 -12.03 0.49 19.42
#